data_AF-A0A257U828-F1
#
_entry.id   AF-A0A257U828-F1
#
_cell.length_a   1.000
_cell.length_b   1.000
_cell.length_c   1.000
_cell.angle_alpha   90.00
_cell.angle_beta   90.00
_cell.angle_gamma   90.00
#
_symmetry.space_group_name_H-M   'P 1'
#
loop_
_entity.id
_entity.type
_entity.pdbx_description
1 polymer ?
#
loop_
_entity_poly.entity_id
_entity_poly.type
_entity_poly.pdbx_seq_one_letter_code
_entity_poly.pdbx_strand_id
1 'polypeptide(L)'
;MAGLNTQIVTIEGGNSETSQAVGLRDQRAQDLTQLSNLVGITVQQQPDGSDNVFVGGDYLVFEGTARQVETTYQESNGLTAANISIVGENSQLKAQSGQLAGLITSRDQILGGYLDQLNGFAGTLANEFNKAFSQGQGLTGYTSLTSTYPVTSASAPLDAAGLAFTPVNGSFQVQTLDPQTGATTTTTIQVDLNGLDKNETSLNSVASQINAINGLSASVSPSGNLTINTTSPSLQFSFGKDTSGALAALGLNTFFTGSTAADLGVNQALVSNPAAFAASTVGIGADTTNAVTLANFINQPLASQNGQTLGQLNDQIVADVTQGSAVAQSVATGDGSFQQTLQGQETAVSGVSIDQEATEMITLQQTYQASAKLISTVNTLLNALMNIQL
;
A
#
# COMPACT_ATOMS: atom_id res chain seq x y z
N MET A 1 -25.69 -13.44 18.49
CA MET A 1 -26.26 -14.04 17.25
C MET A 1 -26.47 -15.55 17.24
N ALA A 2 -25.46 -16.43 17.10
CA ALA A 2 -25.69 -17.89 16.95
C ALA A 2 -26.47 -18.50 18.15
N GLY A 3 -26.15 -18.09 19.37
CA GLY A 3 -26.96 -18.45 20.55
C GLY A 3 -28.39 -17.91 20.51
N LEU A 4 -28.60 -16.69 19.99
CA LEU A 4 -29.95 -16.12 19.81
C LEU A 4 -30.75 -16.92 18.78
N ASN A 5 -30.15 -17.36 17.66
CA ASN A 5 -30.82 -18.25 16.71
C ASN A 5 -31.33 -19.53 17.40
N THR A 6 -30.50 -20.20 18.21
CA THR A 6 -30.93 -21.42 18.91
C THR A 6 -32.09 -21.17 19.88
N GLN A 7 -32.08 -20.04 20.59
CA GLN A 7 -33.14 -19.68 21.53
C GLN A 7 -34.46 -19.33 20.82
N ILE A 8 -34.38 -18.56 19.72
CA ILE A 8 -35.54 -18.17 18.90
C ILE A 8 -36.22 -19.42 18.30
N VAL A 9 -35.45 -20.30 17.64
CA VAL A 9 -35.97 -21.55 17.06
C VAL A 9 -36.61 -22.43 18.14
N THR A 10 -36.02 -22.50 19.34
CA THR A 10 -36.57 -23.30 20.45
C THR A 10 -37.91 -22.75 20.96
N ILE A 11 -38.03 -21.43 21.10
CA ILE A 11 -39.25 -20.79 21.58
C ILE A 11 -40.37 -20.88 20.53
N GLU A 12 -40.04 -20.70 19.25
CA GLU A 12 -41.00 -20.75 18.15
C GLU A 12 -41.42 -22.17 17.76
N GLY A 13 -40.57 -23.16 18.02
CA GLY A 13 -40.90 -24.57 17.90
C GLY A 13 -41.73 -25.13 19.07
N GLY A 14 -41.90 -24.36 20.16
CA GLY A 14 -42.68 -24.74 21.34
C GLY A 14 -44.02 -23.99 21.47
N ASN A 15 -44.93 -24.48 22.32
CA ASN A 15 -46.20 -23.80 22.66
C ASN A 15 -46.01 -22.57 23.59
N SER A 16 -44.84 -21.92 23.55
CA SER A 16 -44.44 -20.87 24.47
C SER A 16 -44.94 -19.48 24.03
N GLU A 17 -45.07 -18.56 24.99
CA GLU A 17 -45.58 -17.20 24.77
C GLU A 17 -44.77 -16.44 23.70
N THR A 18 -45.44 -16.07 22.62
CA THR A 18 -44.90 -15.36 21.44
C THR A 18 -44.12 -14.09 21.80
N SER A 19 -44.39 -13.47 22.95
CA SER A 19 -43.71 -12.25 23.41
C SER A 19 -42.21 -12.43 23.72
N GLN A 20 -41.77 -13.61 24.18
CA GLN A 20 -40.35 -13.85 24.49
C GLN A 20 -39.49 -13.98 23.23
N ALA A 21 -40.05 -14.50 22.13
CA ALA A 21 -39.37 -14.57 20.84
C ALA A 21 -39.13 -13.17 20.23
N VAL A 22 -40.05 -12.22 20.45
CA VAL A 22 -39.93 -10.84 19.95
C VAL A 22 -38.70 -10.14 20.52
N GLY A 23 -38.52 -10.13 21.85
CA GLY A 23 -37.36 -9.47 22.46
C GLY A 23 -36.01 -10.06 22.03
N LEU A 24 -35.95 -11.37 21.78
CA LEU A 24 -34.74 -12.02 21.26
C LEU A 24 -34.47 -11.67 19.78
N ARG A 25 -35.52 -11.50 18.97
CA ARG A 25 -35.41 -11.01 17.59
C ARG A 25 -34.91 -9.57 17.56
N ASP A 26 -35.38 -8.72 18.47
CA ASP A 26 -34.91 -7.33 18.60
C ASP A 26 -33.42 -7.30 18.97
N GLN A 27 -33.00 -8.11 19.95
CA GLN A 27 -31.58 -8.23 20.30
C GLN A 27 -30.75 -8.75 19.11
N ARG A 28 -31.26 -9.74 18.36
CA ARG A 28 -30.57 -10.26 17.17
C ARG A 28 -30.46 -9.20 16.08
N ALA A 29 -31.51 -8.41 15.86
CA ALA A 29 -31.49 -7.29 14.90
C ALA A 29 -30.45 -6.24 15.32
N GLN A 30 -30.34 -5.90 16.60
CA GLN A 30 -29.29 -5.02 17.10
C GLN A 30 -27.88 -5.58 16.87
N ASP A 31 -27.65 -6.87 17.16
CA ASP A 31 -26.37 -7.54 16.89
C ASP A 31 -26.03 -7.50 15.39
N LEU A 32 -27.01 -7.75 14.51
CA LEU A 32 -26.84 -7.71 13.06
C LEU A 32 -26.50 -6.30 12.58
N THR A 33 -27.16 -5.27 13.11
CA THR A 33 -26.84 -3.86 12.82
C THR A 33 -25.43 -3.52 13.26
N GLN A 34 -25.01 -3.92 14.46
CA GLN A 34 -23.64 -3.70 14.94
C GLN A 34 -22.61 -4.41 14.04
N LEU A 35 -22.87 -5.66 13.65
CA LEU A 35 -21.99 -6.39 12.76
C LEU A 35 -21.92 -5.73 11.37
N SER A 36 -23.06 -5.25 10.84
CA SER A 36 -23.12 -4.58 9.53
C SER A 36 -22.29 -3.29 9.48
N ASN A 37 -22.15 -2.58 10.61
CA ASN A 37 -21.26 -1.42 10.71
C ASN A 37 -19.78 -1.82 10.60
N LEU A 38 -19.41 -3.01 11.10
CA LEU A 38 -18.04 -3.51 11.07
C LEU A 38 -17.68 -4.09 9.70
N VAL A 39 -18.58 -4.90 9.13
CA VAL A 39 -18.35 -5.61 7.87
C VAL A 39 -19.67 -5.79 7.11
N GLY A 40 -19.59 -5.70 5.78
CA GLY A 40 -20.72 -5.98 4.91
C GLY A 40 -21.24 -7.40 5.07
N ILE A 41 -22.46 -7.54 5.60
CA ILE A 41 -23.15 -8.82 5.80
C ILE A 41 -24.33 -8.98 4.85
N THR A 42 -24.62 -10.23 4.50
CA THR A 42 -25.90 -10.65 3.91
C THR A 42 -26.59 -11.60 4.87
N VAL A 43 -27.86 -11.33 5.17
CA VAL A 43 -28.67 -12.12 6.09
C VAL A 43 -29.74 -12.87 5.31
N GLN A 44 -29.89 -14.17 5.58
CA GLN A 44 -30.92 -15.02 5.01
C GLN A 44 -31.71 -15.72 6.12
N GLN A 45 -32.94 -15.26 6.35
CA GLN A 45 -33.84 -15.89 7.30
C GLN A 45 -34.35 -17.24 6.77
N GLN A 46 -34.38 -18.24 7.65
CA GLN A 46 -34.86 -19.58 7.38
C GLN A 46 -36.31 -19.77 7.84
N PRO A 47 -37.04 -20.78 7.33
CA PRO A 47 -38.43 -21.04 7.73
C PRO A 47 -38.63 -21.33 9.21
N ASP A 48 -37.59 -21.76 9.92
CA ASP A 48 -37.59 -22.03 11.36
C ASP A 48 -37.31 -20.78 12.23
N GLY A 49 -37.12 -19.61 11.60
CA GLY A 49 -36.86 -18.34 12.27
C GLY A 49 -35.37 -18.04 12.50
N SER A 50 -34.45 -18.97 12.20
CA SER A 50 -33.00 -18.74 12.29
C SER A 50 -32.48 -17.84 11.15
N ASP A 51 -31.43 -17.07 11.41
CA ASP A 51 -30.77 -16.22 10.41
C ASP A 51 -29.38 -16.78 10.05
N ASN A 52 -29.16 -17.05 8.76
CA ASN A 52 -27.84 -17.33 8.22
C ASN A 52 -27.15 -16.03 7.80
N VAL A 53 -25.91 -15.82 8.24
CA VAL A 53 -25.16 -14.57 8.03
C VAL A 53 -23.89 -14.84 7.24
N PHE A 54 -23.71 -14.12 6.13
CA PHE A 54 -22.60 -14.25 5.20
C PHE A 54 -21.80 -12.96 5.08
N VAL A 55 -20.50 -13.07 4.80
CA VAL A 55 -19.59 -11.97 4.44
C VAL A 55 -18.82 -12.37 3.19
N GLY A 56 -18.97 -11.63 2.10
CA GLY A 56 -18.18 -11.86 0.88
C GLY A 56 -18.34 -13.25 0.25
N GLY A 57 -19.41 -13.98 0.59
CA GLY A 57 -19.69 -15.36 0.16
C GLY A 57 -19.40 -16.41 1.24
N ASP A 58 -18.65 -16.07 2.28
CA ASP A 58 -18.32 -16.97 3.39
C ASP A 58 -19.38 -16.86 4.50
N TYR A 59 -19.81 -17.98 5.09
CA TYR A 59 -20.77 -17.94 6.20
C TYR A 59 -20.07 -17.69 7.53
N LEU A 60 -20.56 -16.73 8.31
CA LEU A 60 -20.10 -16.45 9.67
C LEU A 60 -21.03 -17.07 10.72
N VAL A 61 -22.34 -17.07 10.45
CA VAL A 61 -23.34 -17.73 11.29
C VAL A 61 -24.18 -18.63 10.41
N PHE A 62 -24.28 -19.90 10.78
CA PHE A 62 -25.15 -20.87 10.13
C PHE A 62 -25.90 -21.65 11.20
N GLU A 63 -27.23 -21.56 11.20
CA GLU A 63 -28.09 -22.11 12.25
C GLU A 63 -27.64 -21.64 13.65
N GLY A 64 -27.19 -22.58 14.50
CA GLY A 64 -26.67 -22.32 15.85
C GLY A 64 -25.14 -22.24 15.95
N THR A 65 -24.42 -22.26 14.82
CA THR A 65 -22.95 -22.26 14.81
C THR A 65 -22.40 -20.93 14.33
N ALA A 66 -21.39 -20.40 15.04
CA ALA A 66 -20.62 -19.24 14.61
C ALA A 66 -19.18 -19.65 14.27
N ARG A 67 -18.64 -19.11 13.18
CA ARG A 67 -17.22 -19.20 12.85
C ARG A 67 -16.45 -18.05 13.50
N GLN A 68 -15.26 -18.37 14.00
CA GLN A 68 -14.34 -17.36 14.52
C GLN A 68 -13.48 -16.78 13.39
N VAL A 69 -13.07 -15.53 13.56
CA VAL A 69 -12.09 -14.86 12.71
C VAL A 69 -10.83 -14.57 13.51
N GLU A 70 -9.70 -14.49 12.81
CA GLU A 70 -8.40 -14.19 13.39
C GLU A 70 -7.68 -13.11 12.59
N THR A 71 -6.74 -12.43 13.24
CA THR A 71 -5.84 -11.50 12.58
C THR A 71 -4.61 -12.25 12.07
N THR A 72 -4.37 -12.18 10.77
CA THR A 72 -3.16 -12.67 10.13
C THR A 72 -2.29 -11.50 9.70
N TYR A 73 -0.98 -11.71 9.64
CA TYR A 73 -0.02 -10.67 9.25
C TYR A 73 0.69 -11.07 7.97
N GLN A 74 0.80 -10.14 7.04
CA GLN A 74 1.52 -10.32 5.79
C GLN A 74 2.47 -9.14 5.59
N GLU A 75 3.71 -9.42 5.19
CA GLU A 75 4.59 -8.35 4.72
C GLU A 75 4.23 -7.94 3.29
N SER A 76 4.06 -6.64 3.10
CA SER A 76 3.87 -6.01 1.81
C SER A 76 4.66 -4.70 1.79
N ASN A 77 5.51 -4.49 0.78
CA ASN A 77 6.35 -3.30 0.64
C ASN A 77 7.19 -2.95 1.89
N GLY A 78 7.73 -3.98 2.58
CA GLY A 78 8.53 -3.78 3.80
C GLY A 78 7.72 -3.34 5.02
N LEU A 79 6.39 -3.35 4.93
CA LEU A 79 5.48 -3.06 6.02
C LEU A 79 4.66 -4.31 6.36
N THR A 80 4.45 -4.53 7.66
CA THR A 80 3.57 -5.59 8.14
C THR A 80 2.12 -5.11 8.09
N ALA A 81 1.30 -5.74 7.25
CA ALA A 81 -0.13 -5.49 7.10
C ALA A 81 -0.95 -6.55 7.85
N ALA A 82 -1.96 -6.11 8.61
CA ALA A 82 -2.88 -7.00 9.33
C ALA A 82 -4.13 -7.28 8.50
N ASN A 83 -4.44 -8.53 8.24
CA ASN A 83 -5.66 -8.97 7.55
C ASN A 83 -6.53 -9.79 8.49
N ILE A 84 -7.82 -9.92 8.17
CA ILE A 84 -8.74 -10.78 8.90
C ILE A 84 -9.01 -12.01 8.06
N SER A 85 -8.87 -13.20 8.64
CA SER A 85 -9.20 -14.49 8.03
C SER A 85 -10.16 -15.28 8.91
N ILE A 86 -10.81 -16.30 8.35
CA ILE A 86 -11.61 -17.26 9.13
C ILE A 86 -10.64 -18.26 9.76
N VAL A 87 -10.83 -18.57 11.05
CA VAL A 87 -9.97 -19.52 11.77
C VAL A 87 -9.97 -20.88 11.05
N GLY A 88 -8.77 -21.38 10.72
CA GLY A 88 -8.59 -22.64 10.01
C GLY A 88 -8.61 -22.51 8.48
N GLU A 89 -8.80 -21.30 7.95
CA GLU A 89 -8.67 -20.97 6.53
C GLU A 89 -7.53 -19.96 6.33
N ASN A 90 -6.70 -20.18 5.31
CA ASN A 90 -5.63 -19.23 4.95
C ASN A 90 -6.13 -18.06 4.07
N SER A 91 -7.42 -18.05 3.72
CA SER A 91 -8.02 -17.00 2.89
C SER A 91 -8.48 -15.81 3.72
N GLN A 92 -8.14 -14.61 3.26
CA GLN A 92 -8.63 -13.35 3.83
C GLN A 92 -10.16 -13.24 3.65
N LEU A 93 -10.83 -12.78 4.71
CA LEU A 93 -12.23 -12.43 4.71
C LEU A 93 -12.47 -11.24 3.75
N LYS A 94 -13.32 -11.45 2.75
CA LYS A 94 -13.59 -10.46 1.69
C LYS A 94 -14.62 -9.42 2.15
N ALA A 95 -14.18 -8.49 2.98
CA ALA A 95 -15.00 -7.35 3.40
C ALA A 95 -15.19 -6.38 2.22
N GLN A 96 -16.42 -6.27 1.70
CA GLN A 96 -16.77 -5.35 0.61
C GLN A 96 -17.26 -3.98 1.10
N SER A 97 -17.77 -3.92 2.33
CA SER A 97 -18.28 -2.70 2.98
C SER A 97 -18.09 -2.79 4.51
N GLY A 98 -18.53 -1.75 5.22
CA GLY A 98 -18.31 -1.59 6.65
C GLY A 98 -16.94 -1.02 6.99
N GLN A 99 -16.69 -0.80 8.27
CA GLN A 99 -15.44 -0.22 8.77
C GLN A 99 -14.20 -1.02 8.34
N LEU A 100 -14.28 -2.35 8.31
CA LEU A 100 -13.16 -3.20 7.90
C LEU A 100 -12.75 -2.94 6.44
N ALA A 101 -13.71 -2.86 5.52
CA ALA A 101 -13.43 -2.54 4.13
C ALA A 101 -12.86 -1.13 3.97
N GLY A 102 -13.37 -0.15 4.73
CA GLY A 102 -12.87 1.22 4.76
C GLY A 102 -11.42 1.32 5.26
N LEU A 103 -11.09 0.59 6.33
CA LEU A 103 -9.72 0.50 6.86
C LEU A 103 -8.75 -0.15 5.88
N ILE A 104 -9.15 -1.26 5.26
CA ILE A 104 -8.35 -1.95 4.23
C ILE A 104 -8.12 -1.01 3.03
N THR A 105 -9.17 -0.35 2.55
CA THR A 105 -9.07 0.61 1.43
C THR A 105 -8.16 1.79 1.76
N SER A 106 -8.32 2.37 2.95
CA SER A 106 -7.48 3.48 3.41
C SER A 106 -6.01 3.09 3.51
N ARG A 107 -5.71 1.92 4.05
CA ARG A 107 -4.34 1.41 4.17
C ARG A 107 -3.74 1.04 2.82
N ASP A 108 -4.41 0.21 2.03
CA ASP A 108 -3.80 -0.44 0.87
C ASP A 108 -3.88 0.43 -0.39
N GLN A 109 -5.01 1.11 -0.60
CA GLN A 109 -5.19 1.91 -1.82
C GLN A 109 -4.74 3.36 -1.63
N ILE A 110 -5.19 4.00 -0.55
CA ILE A 110 -4.92 5.42 -0.33
C ILE A 110 -3.48 5.61 0.16
N LEU A 111 -3.16 5.09 1.34
CA LEU A 111 -1.82 5.21 1.90
C LEU A 111 -0.78 4.46 1.05
N GLY A 112 -1.08 3.24 0.61
CA GLY A 112 -0.23 2.48 -0.30
C GLY A 112 0.09 3.24 -1.59
N GLY A 113 -0.93 3.80 -2.25
CA GLY A 113 -0.75 4.60 -3.45
C GLY A 113 0.13 5.84 -3.23
N TYR A 114 -0.03 6.54 -2.10
CA TYR A 114 0.84 7.67 -1.76
C TYR A 114 2.29 7.26 -1.48
N LEU A 115 2.50 6.13 -0.82
CA LEU A 115 3.85 5.61 -0.59
C LEU A 115 4.53 5.23 -1.91
N ASP A 116 3.80 4.65 -2.85
CA ASP A 116 4.32 4.33 -4.19
C ASP A 116 4.69 5.61 -4.96
N GLN A 117 3.85 6.64 -4.91
CA GLN A 117 4.16 7.96 -5.51
C GLN A 117 5.41 8.59 -4.89
N LEU A 118 5.52 8.56 -3.56
CA LEU A 118 6.66 9.12 -2.84
C LEU A 118 7.95 8.34 -3.12
N ASN A 119 7.86 7.00 -3.21
CA ASN A 119 8.98 6.15 -3.62
C ASN A 119 9.41 6.45 -5.05
N GLY A 120 8.46 6.62 -5.98
CA GLY A 120 8.75 7.03 -7.36
C GLY A 120 9.43 8.39 -7.46
N PHE A 121 9.01 9.36 -6.66
CA PHE A 121 9.67 10.66 -6.55
C PHE A 121 11.10 10.55 -6.02
N ALA A 122 11.28 9.84 -4.90
CA ALA A 122 12.60 9.64 -4.29
C ALA A 122 13.56 8.91 -5.23
N GLY A 123 13.10 7.86 -5.92
CA GLY A 123 13.88 7.14 -6.92
C GLY A 123 14.25 8.02 -8.12
N THR A 124 13.31 8.85 -8.59
CA THR A 124 13.57 9.81 -9.69
C THR A 124 14.60 10.86 -9.27
N LEU A 125 14.43 11.46 -8.08
CA LEU A 125 15.39 12.41 -7.51
C LEU A 125 16.78 11.78 -7.42
N ALA A 126 16.89 10.60 -6.80
CA ALA A 126 18.16 9.91 -6.62
C ALA A 126 18.84 9.61 -7.95
N ASN A 127 18.12 8.95 -8.88
CA ASN A 127 18.69 8.51 -10.14
C ASN A 127 19.10 9.68 -11.03
N GLU A 128 18.21 10.64 -11.26
CA GLU A 128 18.47 11.73 -12.20
C GLU A 128 19.52 12.70 -11.63
N PHE A 129 19.48 12.98 -10.32
CA PHE A 129 20.54 13.78 -9.69
C PHE A 129 21.88 13.05 -9.76
N ASN A 130 21.91 11.74 -9.51
CA ASN A 130 23.12 10.94 -9.61
C ASN A 130 23.66 10.86 -11.03
N LYS A 131 22.82 10.84 -12.07
CA LYS A 131 23.28 10.94 -13.47
C LYS A 131 24.03 12.25 -13.72
N ALA A 132 23.52 13.37 -13.22
CA ALA A 132 24.19 14.67 -13.33
C ALA A 132 25.46 14.75 -12.47
N PHE A 133 25.41 14.22 -11.24
CA PHE A 133 26.51 14.28 -10.29
C PHE A 133 27.67 13.35 -10.68
N SER A 134 27.38 12.12 -11.10
CA SER A 134 28.39 11.08 -11.33
C SER A 134 29.31 11.33 -12.52
N GLN A 135 28.92 12.20 -13.44
CA GLN A 135 29.76 12.67 -14.53
C GLN A 135 30.58 13.94 -14.18
N GLY A 136 30.45 14.46 -12.96
CA GLY A 136 31.28 15.57 -12.49
C GLY A 136 32.55 15.09 -11.78
N GLN A 137 33.47 16.01 -11.56
CA GLN A 137 34.74 15.76 -10.89
C GLN A 137 34.90 16.65 -9.65
N GLY A 138 35.48 16.08 -8.59
CA GLY A 138 35.78 16.79 -7.35
C GLY A 138 37.01 17.67 -7.41
N LEU A 139 37.34 18.33 -6.29
CA LEU A 139 38.63 19.00 -6.07
C LEU A 139 39.79 18.00 -6.09
N THR A 140 39.52 16.74 -5.73
CA THR A 140 40.43 15.61 -5.81
C THR A 140 39.77 14.47 -6.58
N GLY A 141 40.53 13.74 -7.38
CA GLY A 141 40.08 12.48 -7.96
C GLY A 141 40.20 11.31 -6.99
N TYR A 142 39.71 10.15 -7.42
CA TYR A 142 39.74 8.91 -6.67
C TYR A 142 41.08 8.18 -6.87
N THR A 143 41.59 7.57 -5.80
CA THR A 143 42.66 6.56 -5.88
C THR A 143 42.10 5.15 -5.78
N SER A 144 40.94 5.01 -5.14
CA SER A 144 40.12 3.80 -5.05
C SER A 144 38.64 4.21 -4.99
N LEU A 145 37.78 3.46 -5.67
CA LEU A 145 36.33 3.62 -5.60
C LEU A 145 35.65 2.27 -5.77
N THR A 146 34.69 1.98 -4.90
CA THR A 146 33.82 0.80 -5.00
C THR A 146 32.40 1.24 -5.31
N SER A 147 31.75 0.53 -6.22
CA SER A 147 30.35 0.74 -6.58
C SER A 147 29.44 0.47 -5.38
N THR A 148 28.50 1.38 -5.09
CA THR A 148 27.58 1.21 -3.96
C THR A 148 26.58 0.08 -4.21
N TYR A 149 26.11 -0.07 -5.45
CA TYR A 149 25.08 -1.04 -5.79
C TYR A 149 25.69 -2.31 -6.38
N PRO A 150 25.39 -3.49 -5.79
CA PRO A 150 25.80 -4.76 -6.37
C PRO A 150 24.88 -5.16 -7.52
N VAL A 151 25.43 -5.88 -8.50
CA VAL A 151 24.64 -6.64 -9.46
C VAL A 151 24.32 -8.04 -8.94
N THR A 152 23.21 -8.62 -9.37
CA THR A 152 22.86 -10.01 -9.05
C THR A 152 23.67 -11.02 -9.87
N SER A 153 24.13 -10.63 -11.07
CA SER A 153 25.03 -11.41 -11.92
C SER A 153 26.02 -10.51 -12.62
N ALA A 154 27.32 -10.72 -12.36
CA ALA A 154 28.41 -9.96 -12.99
C ALA A 154 28.59 -10.25 -14.50
N SER A 155 27.96 -11.30 -15.01
CA SER A 155 28.03 -11.74 -16.40
C SER A 155 26.77 -11.43 -17.21
N ALA A 156 25.67 -11.05 -16.54
CA ALA A 156 24.46 -10.62 -17.23
C ALA A 156 24.66 -9.22 -17.84
N PRO A 157 23.93 -8.90 -18.93
CA PRO A 157 23.80 -7.52 -19.40
C PRO A 157 23.40 -6.58 -18.27
N LEU A 158 23.98 -5.39 -18.18
CA LEU A 158 23.78 -4.47 -17.06
C LEU A 158 22.31 -4.06 -16.87
N ASP A 159 21.53 -4.01 -17.94
CA ASP A 159 20.08 -3.74 -17.92
C ASP A 159 19.24 -4.93 -17.41
N ALA A 160 19.81 -6.12 -17.34
CA ALA A 160 19.24 -7.33 -16.76
C ALA A 160 19.94 -7.79 -15.47
N ALA A 161 20.85 -6.98 -14.92
CA ALA A 161 21.73 -7.36 -13.81
C ALA A 161 21.16 -7.09 -12.41
N GLY A 162 19.85 -6.85 -12.31
CA GLY A 162 19.14 -6.65 -11.04
C GLY A 162 19.43 -5.31 -10.33
N LEU A 163 19.86 -4.29 -11.09
CA LEU A 163 20.03 -2.93 -10.58
C LEU A 163 18.67 -2.24 -10.38
N ALA A 164 18.57 -1.38 -9.37
CA ALA A 164 17.34 -0.61 -9.11
C ALA A 164 17.03 0.40 -10.23
N PHE A 165 18.07 0.91 -10.88
CA PHE A 165 17.98 1.79 -12.04
C PHE A 165 18.67 1.13 -13.22
N THR A 166 17.97 1.06 -14.35
CA THR A 166 18.48 0.40 -15.56
C THR A 166 19.31 1.39 -16.39
N PRO A 167 20.60 1.11 -16.65
CA PRO A 167 21.37 1.87 -17.61
C PRO A 167 20.87 1.60 -19.03
N VAL A 168 21.23 2.49 -19.96
CA VAL A 168 20.88 2.40 -21.37
C VAL A 168 22.13 2.31 -22.24
N ASN A 169 21.96 1.90 -23.50
CA ASN A 169 23.04 1.91 -24.47
C ASN A 169 23.69 3.30 -24.58
N GLY A 170 25.01 3.38 -24.46
CA GLY A 170 25.75 4.63 -24.46
C GLY A 170 27.21 4.43 -24.08
N SER A 171 27.76 5.39 -23.35
CA SER A 171 29.14 5.34 -22.88
C SER A 171 29.35 6.25 -21.69
N PHE A 172 30.47 6.09 -21.00
CA PHE A 172 31.00 7.09 -20.08
C PHE A 172 32.51 7.23 -20.25
N GLN A 173 33.09 8.28 -19.69
CA GLN A 173 34.52 8.55 -19.74
C GLN A 173 35.17 8.33 -18.38
N VAL A 174 36.39 7.79 -18.42
CA VAL A 174 37.30 7.72 -17.28
C VAL A 174 38.51 8.57 -17.62
N GLN A 175 38.80 9.56 -16.77
CA GLN A 175 39.99 10.39 -16.88
C GLN A 175 40.99 9.97 -15.81
N THR A 176 42.24 9.75 -16.18
CA THR A 176 43.36 9.65 -15.23
C THR A 176 44.13 10.97 -15.19
N LEU A 177 44.61 11.34 -14.01
CA LEU A 177 45.44 12.51 -13.74
C LEU A 177 46.70 12.06 -13.01
N ASP A 178 47.85 12.48 -13.51
CA ASP A 178 49.09 12.50 -12.74
C ASP A 178 49.29 13.91 -12.14
N PRO A 179 49.08 14.10 -10.82
CA PRO A 179 49.22 15.39 -10.16
C PRO A 179 50.65 15.94 -10.17
N GLN A 180 51.66 15.11 -10.42
CA GLN A 180 53.06 15.56 -10.47
C GLN A 180 53.36 16.29 -11.78
N THR A 181 52.79 15.81 -12.88
CA THR A 181 53.02 16.35 -14.23
C THR A 181 51.86 17.19 -14.75
N GLY A 182 50.67 17.07 -14.14
CA GLY A 182 49.42 17.62 -14.65
C GLY A 182 48.89 16.88 -15.89
N ALA A 183 49.52 15.78 -16.30
CA ALA A 183 49.11 15.03 -17.47
C ALA A 183 47.76 14.34 -17.23
N THR A 184 46.84 14.50 -18.18
CA THR A 184 45.54 13.84 -18.16
C THR A 184 45.39 12.92 -19.37
N THR A 185 44.77 11.76 -19.15
CA THR A 185 44.35 10.84 -20.23
C THR A 185 42.90 10.49 -20.05
N THR A 186 42.09 10.65 -21.09
CA THR A 186 40.66 10.31 -21.06
C THR A 186 40.40 9.11 -21.95
N THR A 187 39.79 8.07 -21.38
CA THR A 187 39.36 6.87 -22.11
C THR A 187 37.85 6.76 -22.06
N THR A 188 37.22 6.39 -23.17
CA THR A 188 35.78 6.12 -23.22
C THR A 188 35.53 4.64 -22.96
N ILE A 189 34.64 4.35 -22.01
CA ILE A 189 34.11 3.03 -21.72
C ILE A 189 32.78 2.91 -22.45
N GLN A 190 32.66 1.90 -23.31
CA GLN A 190 31.42 1.63 -24.04
C GLN A 190 30.45 0.84 -23.17
N VAL A 191 29.18 1.24 -23.21
CA VAL A 191 28.07 0.53 -22.58
C VAL A 191 27.12 0.11 -23.70
N ASP A 192 27.41 -1.02 -24.31
CA ASP A 192 26.58 -1.64 -25.32
C ASP A 192 25.41 -2.41 -24.66
N LEU A 193 24.19 -1.93 -24.88
CA LEU A 193 22.94 -2.52 -24.40
C LEU A 193 21.86 -2.37 -25.49
N ASN A 194 22.26 -2.55 -26.74
CA ASN A 194 21.38 -2.34 -27.89
C ASN A 194 20.48 -3.54 -28.23
N GLY A 195 20.68 -4.70 -27.59
CA GLY A 195 19.92 -5.93 -27.85
C GLY A 195 20.15 -6.57 -29.22
N LEU A 196 21.16 -6.11 -29.99
CA LEU A 196 21.40 -6.55 -31.36
C LEU A 196 22.41 -7.71 -31.45
N ASP A 197 23.27 -7.87 -30.44
CA ASP A 197 24.25 -8.94 -30.39
C ASP A 197 24.33 -9.62 -29.00
N LYS A 198 25.18 -10.65 -28.89
CA LYS A 198 25.34 -11.45 -27.66
C LYS A 198 26.43 -10.92 -26.72
N ASN A 199 27.08 -9.82 -27.07
CA ASN A 199 28.21 -9.25 -26.35
C ASN A 199 27.80 -7.97 -25.59
N GLU A 200 26.56 -7.95 -25.09
CA GLU A 200 26.07 -6.84 -24.27
C GLU A 200 26.95 -6.63 -23.03
N THR A 201 27.04 -5.37 -22.62
CA THR A 201 27.93 -4.93 -21.56
C THR A 201 27.45 -5.47 -20.23
N SER A 202 28.26 -6.35 -19.65
CA SER A 202 28.14 -6.87 -18.28
C SER A 202 29.11 -6.16 -17.33
N LEU A 203 28.95 -6.33 -16.02
CA LEU A 203 29.88 -5.75 -15.03
C LEU A 203 31.32 -6.27 -15.23
N ASN A 204 31.49 -7.54 -15.58
CA ASN A 204 32.80 -8.12 -15.92
C ASN A 204 33.43 -7.46 -17.16
N SER A 205 32.62 -7.10 -18.15
CA SER A 205 33.11 -6.41 -19.34
C SER A 205 33.53 -4.97 -19.02
N VAL A 206 32.79 -4.25 -18.15
CA VAL A 206 33.19 -2.93 -17.65
C VAL A 206 34.53 -3.01 -16.91
N ALA A 207 34.68 -3.98 -15.99
CA ALA A 207 35.95 -4.20 -15.30
C ALA A 207 37.10 -4.47 -16.28
N SER A 208 36.85 -5.25 -17.34
CA SER A 208 37.85 -5.55 -18.37
C SER A 208 38.24 -4.30 -19.18
N GLN A 209 37.28 -3.46 -19.55
CA GLN A 209 37.56 -2.18 -20.24
C GLN A 209 38.37 -1.22 -19.35
N ILE A 210 38.08 -1.16 -18.05
CA ILE A 210 38.85 -0.33 -17.10
C ILE A 210 40.26 -0.88 -16.89
N ASN A 211 40.43 -2.20 -16.81
CA ASN A 211 41.75 -2.84 -16.73
C ASN A 211 42.63 -2.58 -17.96
N ALA A 212 42.06 -2.19 -19.10
CA ALA A 212 42.81 -1.78 -20.28
C ALA A 212 43.35 -0.33 -20.20
N ILE A 213 42.91 0.46 -19.22
CA ILE A 213 43.39 1.84 -19.00
C ILE A 213 44.71 1.78 -18.22
N ASN A 214 45.75 2.40 -18.78
CA ASN A 214 47.04 2.50 -18.09
C ASN A 214 46.88 3.25 -16.75
N GLY A 215 47.41 2.67 -15.68
CA GLY A 215 47.36 3.26 -14.35
C GLY A 215 46.15 2.84 -13.52
N LEU A 216 45.22 2.05 -14.05
CA LEU A 216 44.04 1.55 -13.35
C LEU A 216 44.01 0.02 -13.28
N SER A 217 43.28 -0.47 -12.28
CA SER A 217 42.89 -1.87 -12.12
C SER A 217 41.44 -1.92 -11.64
N ALA A 218 40.70 -2.95 -12.04
CA ALA A 218 39.32 -3.15 -11.67
C ALA A 218 39.03 -4.62 -11.39
N SER A 219 38.20 -4.87 -10.37
CA SER A 219 37.78 -6.20 -9.95
C SER A 219 36.33 -6.22 -9.54
N VAL A 220 35.63 -7.31 -9.83
CA VAL A 220 34.26 -7.54 -9.36
C VAL A 220 34.31 -8.47 -8.15
N SER A 221 33.71 -8.04 -7.04
CA SER A 221 33.61 -8.87 -5.83
C SER A 221 32.61 -10.02 -6.03
N PRO A 222 32.68 -11.09 -5.21
CA PRO A 222 31.65 -12.13 -5.21
C PRO A 222 30.25 -11.61 -4.87
N SER A 223 30.15 -10.47 -4.19
CA SER A 223 28.88 -9.78 -3.89
C SER A 223 28.35 -8.95 -5.05
N GLY A 224 29.05 -8.86 -6.19
CA GLY A 224 28.61 -8.12 -7.37
C GLY A 224 28.96 -6.63 -7.37
N ASN A 225 29.88 -6.17 -6.53
CA ASN A 225 30.35 -4.79 -6.53
C ASN A 225 31.60 -4.66 -7.41
N LEU A 226 31.72 -3.56 -8.14
CA LEU A 226 32.92 -3.20 -8.89
C LEU A 226 33.82 -2.31 -8.03
N THR A 227 35.08 -2.71 -7.86
CA THR A 227 36.12 -1.87 -7.24
C THR A 227 37.13 -1.48 -8.30
N ILE A 228 37.45 -0.19 -8.36
CA ILE A 228 38.46 0.41 -9.24
C ILE A 228 39.56 0.98 -8.36
N ASN A 229 40.82 0.65 -8.66
CA ASN A 229 41.98 1.17 -7.97
C ASN A 229 42.98 1.73 -8.98
N THR A 230 43.68 2.79 -8.57
CA THR A 230 44.91 3.22 -9.23
C THR A 230 46.03 2.22 -8.97
N THR A 231 46.90 1.99 -9.95
CA THR A 231 48.07 1.11 -9.79
C THR A 231 49.25 1.83 -9.14
N SER A 232 49.14 3.15 -8.94
CA SER A 232 50.10 3.98 -8.21
C SER A 232 49.34 4.94 -7.29
N PRO A 233 49.74 5.11 -6.01
CA PRO A 233 49.13 6.09 -5.10
C PRO A 233 49.22 7.55 -5.57
N SER A 234 50.12 7.83 -6.52
CA SER A 234 50.29 9.17 -7.09
C SER A 234 49.25 9.49 -8.17
N LEU A 235 48.63 8.49 -8.79
CA LEU A 235 47.61 8.71 -9.82
C LEU A 235 46.25 8.96 -9.19
N GLN A 236 45.41 9.71 -9.89
CA GLN A 236 44.01 9.88 -9.56
C GLN A 236 43.16 9.57 -10.79
N PHE A 237 41.90 9.18 -10.59
CA PHE A 237 40.93 9.08 -11.66
C PHE A 237 39.62 9.77 -11.33
N SER A 238 38.88 10.13 -12.36
CA SER A 238 37.55 10.70 -12.29
C SER A 238 36.70 10.18 -13.45
N PHE A 239 35.41 10.47 -13.40
CA PHE A 239 34.47 10.10 -14.45
C PHE A 239 33.93 11.33 -15.15
N GLY A 240 33.40 11.16 -16.36
CA GLY A 240 32.74 12.23 -17.09
C GLY A 240 31.88 11.72 -18.24
N LYS A 241 31.04 12.60 -18.78
CA LYS A 241 30.22 12.38 -19.99
C LYS A 241 29.54 11.00 -20.04
N ASP A 242 28.70 10.71 -19.05
CA ASP A 242 27.95 9.45 -19.01
C ASP A 242 26.60 9.62 -19.72
N THR A 243 26.48 9.05 -20.91
CA THR A 243 25.23 8.99 -21.68
C THR A 243 24.43 7.71 -21.41
N SER A 244 25.04 6.72 -20.76
CA SER A 244 24.42 5.43 -20.44
C SER A 244 23.68 5.44 -19.09
N GLY A 245 24.06 6.35 -18.18
CA GLY A 245 23.62 6.33 -16.80
C GLY A 245 24.21 5.16 -15.98
N ALA A 246 25.18 4.42 -16.52
CA ALA A 246 25.78 3.27 -15.87
C ALA A 246 26.51 3.65 -14.57
N LEU A 247 27.11 4.84 -14.49
CA LEU A 247 27.77 5.28 -13.25
C LEU A 247 26.76 5.45 -12.12
N ALA A 248 25.65 6.14 -12.40
CA ALA A 248 24.55 6.32 -11.46
C ALA A 248 23.91 4.99 -11.05
N ALA A 249 23.63 4.12 -12.03
CA ALA A 249 23.03 2.81 -11.81
C ALA A 249 23.89 1.87 -10.96
N LEU A 250 25.21 1.90 -11.12
CA LEU A 250 26.16 1.12 -10.31
C LEU A 250 26.47 1.79 -8.96
N GLY A 251 26.10 3.06 -8.78
CA GLY A 251 26.44 3.80 -7.57
C GLY A 251 27.91 4.22 -7.54
N LEU A 252 28.52 4.48 -8.69
CA LEU A 252 29.87 5.04 -8.81
C LEU A 252 29.80 6.56 -8.85
N ASN A 253 30.58 7.23 -7.99
CA ASN A 253 30.64 8.69 -7.91
C ASN A 253 29.24 9.30 -7.70
N THR A 254 28.40 8.74 -6.83
CA THR A 254 27.02 9.22 -6.63
C THR A 254 26.85 10.08 -5.38
N PHE A 255 25.86 10.99 -5.42
CA PHE A 255 25.48 11.81 -4.27
C PHE A 255 24.50 11.09 -3.35
N PHE A 256 23.43 10.56 -3.93
CA PHE A 256 22.40 9.83 -3.18
C PHE A 256 22.65 8.33 -3.20
N THR A 257 22.25 7.67 -2.12
CA THR A 257 22.03 6.23 -2.01
C THR A 257 20.54 5.94 -1.90
N GLY A 258 20.12 4.71 -2.19
CA GLY A 258 18.73 4.29 -2.12
C GLY A 258 17.95 4.50 -3.42
N SER A 259 16.74 3.97 -3.45
CA SER A 259 15.85 3.99 -4.62
C SER A 259 14.39 4.31 -4.30
N THR A 260 14.07 4.45 -3.02
CA THR A 260 12.75 4.68 -2.44
C THR A 260 12.84 5.79 -1.40
N ALA A 261 11.71 6.26 -0.90
CA ALA A 261 11.71 7.27 0.15
C ALA A 261 12.22 6.74 1.49
N ALA A 262 12.11 5.43 1.71
CA ALA A 262 12.53 4.78 2.95
C ALA A 262 14.05 4.59 3.06
N ASP A 263 14.74 4.40 1.93
CA ASP A 263 16.19 4.12 1.89
C ASP A 263 17.02 5.27 1.27
N LEU A 264 16.39 6.38 0.89
CA LEU A 264 17.08 7.55 0.37
C LEU A 264 18.05 8.12 1.41
N GLY A 265 19.32 8.24 1.02
CA GLY A 265 20.37 8.77 1.89
C GLY A 265 21.47 9.47 1.10
N VAL A 266 22.43 10.07 1.80
CA VAL A 266 23.63 10.64 1.18
C VAL A 266 24.75 9.60 1.21
N ASN A 267 25.49 9.50 0.11
CA ASN A 267 26.61 8.58 -0.02
C ASN A 267 27.71 8.90 1.01
N GLN A 268 28.00 7.94 1.90
CA GLN A 268 28.96 8.11 2.99
C GLN A 268 30.39 8.37 2.51
N ALA A 269 30.74 7.96 1.29
CA ALA A 269 32.03 8.29 0.68
C ALA A 269 32.21 9.81 0.50
N LEU A 270 31.14 10.53 0.15
CA LEU A 270 31.17 12.00 0.02
C LEU A 270 31.13 12.69 1.38
N VAL A 271 30.38 12.15 2.34
CA VAL A 271 30.37 12.68 3.72
C VAL A 271 31.77 12.61 4.33
N SER A 272 32.47 11.50 4.09
CA SER A 272 33.84 11.28 4.59
C SER A 272 34.89 12.06 3.82
N ASN A 273 34.64 12.38 2.54
CA ASN A 273 35.53 13.17 1.70
C ASN A 273 34.75 14.24 0.90
N PRO A 274 34.45 15.40 1.51
CA PRO A 274 33.74 16.48 0.82
C PRO A 274 34.49 17.05 -0.39
N ALA A 275 35.82 16.86 -0.48
CA ALA A 275 36.61 17.26 -1.65
C ALA A 275 36.29 16.45 -2.91
N ALA A 276 35.60 15.31 -2.78
CA ALA A 276 35.07 14.53 -3.89
C ALA A 276 33.73 15.08 -4.44
N PHE A 277 33.17 16.16 -3.88
CA PHE A 277 31.95 16.76 -4.41
C PHE A 277 32.15 17.18 -5.87
N ALA A 278 31.39 16.56 -6.77
CA ALA A 278 31.56 16.59 -8.21
C ALA A 278 31.17 17.93 -8.87
N ALA A 279 31.88 19.02 -8.51
CA ALA A 279 31.57 20.38 -8.94
C ALA A 279 32.01 20.70 -10.37
N SER A 280 33.02 20.01 -10.89
CA SER A 280 33.60 20.28 -12.21
C SER A 280 33.02 19.39 -13.30
N THR A 281 32.99 19.85 -14.56
CA THR A 281 32.71 19.01 -15.73
C THR A 281 33.90 18.85 -16.68
N VAL A 282 34.99 19.58 -16.44
CA VAL A 282 36.15 19.67 -17.34
C VAL A 282 37.42 19.04 -16.78
N GLY A 283 37.46 18.72 -15.49
CA GLY A 283 38.60 18.05 -14.86
C GLY A 283 38.63 18.16 -13.34
N ILE A 284 39.52 17.40 -12.71
CA ILE A 284 39.69 17.43 -11.25
C ILE A 284 40.14 18.83 -10.80
N GLY A 285 39.36 19.45 -9.91
CA GLY A 285 39.65 20.77 -9.34
C GLY A 285 39.68 21.92 -10.36
N ALA A 286 39.05 21.76 -11.53
CA ALA A 286 39.23 22.68 -12.65
C ALA A 286 38.18 23.79 -12.71
N ASP A 287 36.90 23.50 -12.45
CA ASP A 287 35.82 24.49 -12.49
C ASP A 287 34.64 24.14 -11.56
N THR A 288 33.56 24.92 -11.61
CA THR A 288 32.35 24.75 -10.78
C THR A 288 31.06 24.63 -11.61
N THR A 289 31.17 24.38 -12.92
CA THR A 289 30.02 24.36 -13.83
C THR A 289 28.98 23.31 -13.43
N ASN A 290 29.40 22.13 -12.98
CA ASN A 290 28.47 21.10 -12.54
C ASN A 290 27.72 21.52 -11.27
N ALA A 291 28.38 22.22 -10.35
CA ALA A 291 27.73 22.71 -9.13
C ALA A 291 26.56 23.66 -9.44
N VAL A 292 26.67 24.49 -10.48
CA VAL A 292 25.57 25.35 -10.95
C VAL A 292 24.42 24.52 -11.55
N THR A 293 24.73 23.47 -12.31
CA THR A 293 23.73 22.52 -12.83
C THR A 293 22.99 21.82 -11.69
N LEU A 294 23.73 21.32 -10.70
CA LEU A 294 23.19 20.61 -9.53
C LEU A 294 22.34 21.53 -8.64
N ALA A 295 22.75 22.79 -8.44
CA ALA A 295 21.99 23.77 -7.67
C ALA A 295 20.64 24.11 -8.32
N ASN A 296 20.56 24.07 -9.65
CA ASN A 296 19.34 24.31 -10.41
C ASN A 296 18.54 23.04 -10.72
N PHE A 297 18.98 21.88 -10.21
CA PHE A 297 18.50 20.58 -10.67
C PHE A 297 16.98 20.38 -10.51
N ILE A 298 16.39 20.89 -9.44
CA ILE A 298 14.95 20.76 -9.17
C ILE A 298 14.08 21.37 -10.29
N ASN A 299 14.63 22.32 -11.05
CA ASN A 299 13.96 23.02 -12.14
C ASN A 299 14.38 22.52 -13.54
N GLN A 300 15.24 21.50 -13.62
CA GLN A 300 15.67 20.94 -14.89
C GLN A 300 14.59 20.00 -15.45
N PRO A 301 14.20 20.15 -16.74
CA PRO A 301 13.34 19.20 -17.43
C PRO A 301 14.00 17.82 -17.50
N LEU A 302 13.27 16.79 -17.07
CA LEU A 302 13.76 15.41 -17.08
C LEU A 302 13.19 14.65 -18.28
N ALA A 303 14.06 14.15 -19.16
CA ALA A 303 13.63 13.36 -20.32
C ALA A 303 12.90 12.06 -19.89
N SER A 304 13.32 11.44 -18.79
CA SER A 304 12.66 10.27 -18.21
C SER A 304 11.24 10.54 -17.69
N GLN A 305 10.88 11.82 -17.54
CA GLN A 305 9.59 12.28 -17.04
C GLN A 305 8.87 13.17 -18.08
N ASN A 306 9.08 12.89 -19.37
CA ASN A 306 8.47 13.61 -20.48
C ASN A 306 8.68 15.15 -20.44
N GLY A 307 9.82 15.59 -19.91
CA GLY A 307 10.18 17.00 -19.78
C GLY A 307 9.64 17.68 -18.51
N GLN A 308 8.98 16.96 -17.61
CA GLN A 308 8.61 17.51 -16.30
C GLN A 308 9.83 17.73 -15.42
N THR A 309 9.76 18.71 -14.53
CA THR A 309 10.77 18.97 -13.49
C THR A 309 10.44 18.23 -12.19
N LEU A 310 11.43 18.05 -11.31
CA LEU A 310 11.17 17.51 -9.97
C LEU A 310 10.21 18.40 -9.17
N GLY A 311 10.28 19.73 -9.34
CA GLY A 311 9.32 20.64 -8.73
C GLY A 311 7.88 20.33 -9.15
N GLN A 312 7.65 20.12 -10.45
CA GLN A 312 6.32 19.75 -10.98
C GLN A 312 5.83 18.39 -10.47
N LEU A 313 6.73 17.41 -10.37
CA LEU A 313 6.39 16.10 -9.81
C LEU A 313 5.98 16.18 -8.33
N ASN A 314 6.69 16.99 -7.55
CA ASN A 314 6.32 17.23 -6.15
C ASN A 314 4.96 17.93 -6.03
N ASP A 315 4.70 18.95 -6.85
CA ASP A 315 3.41 19.65 -6.86
C ASP A 315 2.26 18.71 -7.24
N GLN A 316 2.48 17.77 -8.16
CA GLN A 316 1.50 16.76 -8.55
C GLN A 316 1.16 15.83 -7.37
N ILE A 317 2.15 15.36 -6.60
CA ILE A 317 1.91 14.50 -5.43
C ILE A 317 1.04 15.24 -4.40
N VAL A 318 1.34 16.51 -4.12
CA VAL A 318 0.55 17.32 -3.19
C VAL A 318 -0.89 17.52 -3.70
N ALA A 319 -1.05 17.76 -5.00
CA ALA A 319 -2.35 17.91 -5.63
C ALA A 319 -3.18 16.62 -5.56
N ASP A 320 -2.57 15.47 -5.86
CA ASP A 320 -3.22 14.16 -5.83
C ASP A 320 -3.69 13.81 -4.41
N VAL A 321 -2.85 14.03 -3.40
CA VAL A 321 -3.21 13.83 -1.99
C VAL A 321 -4.40 14.69 -1.59
N THR A 322 -4.36 15.97 -1.97
CA THR A 322 -5.41 16.94 -1.64
C THR A 322 -6.73 16.56 -2.31
N GLN A 323 -6.69 16.22 -3.59
CA GLN A 323 -7.86 15.83 -4.37
C GLN A 323 -8.45 14.50 -3.86
N GLY A 324 -7.59 13.51 -3.58
CA GLY A 324 -8.00 12.22 -3.01
C GLY A 324 -8.71 12.39 -1.67
N SER A 325 -8.20 13.23 -0.79
CA SER A 325 -8.84 13.56 0.48
C SER A 325 -10.21 14.22 0.29
N ALA A 326 -10.34 15.17 -0.65
CA ALA A 326 -11.60 15.86 -0.91
C ALA A 326 -12.69 14.92 -1.48
N VAL A 327 -12.30 13.99 -2.36
CA VAL A 327 -13.19 12.95 -2.90
C VAL A 327 -13.65 12.01 -1.80
N ALA A 328 -12.74 11.48 -0.98
CA ALA A 328 -13.07 10.58 0.11
C ALA A 328 -14.05 11.23 1.12
N GLN A 329 -13.84 12.51 1.45
CA GLN A 329 -14.74 13.26 2.33
C GLN A 329 -16.14 13.43 1.72
N SER A 330 -16.22 13.69 0.42
CA SER A 330 -17.48 13.87 -0.29
C SER A 330 -18.27 12.55 -0.36
N VAL A 331 -17.60 11.43 -0.65
CA VAL A 331 -18.20 10.09 -0.63
C VAL A 331 -18.74 9.77 0.78
N ALA A 332 -17.92 9.95 1.82
CA ALA A 332 -18.34 9.69 3.20
C ALA A 332 -19.55 10.53 3.63
N THR A 333 -19.62 11.81 3.20
CA THR A 333 -20.74 12.70 3.49
C THR A 333 -22.02 12.26 2.75
N GLY A 334 -21.86 11.83 1.49
CA GLY A 334 -22.96 11.28 0.69
C GLY A 334 -23.53 10.00 1.30
N ASP A 335 -22.68 9.04 1.64
CA ASP A 335 -23.07 7.77 2.26
C ASP A 335 -23.75 8.00 3.62
N GLY A 336 -23.23 8.92 4.44
CA GLY A 336 -23.85 9.27 5.71
C GLY A 336 -25.25 9.88 5.54
N SER A 337 -25.45 10.72 4.52
CA SER A 337 -26.77 11.30 4.21
C SER A 337 -27.76 10.24 3.70
N PHE A 338 -27.28 9.30 2.90
CA PHE A 338 -28.08 8.18 2.40
C PHE A 338 -28.49 7.23 3.53
N GLN A 339 -27.56 6.89 4.43
CA GLN A 339 -27.84 6.11 5.63
C GLN A 339 -28.92 6.76 6.50
N GLN A 340 -28.82 8.06 6.76
CA GLN A 340 -29.85 8.80 7.51
C GLN A 340 -31.23 8.73 6.84
N THR A 341 -31.27 8.80 5.51
CA THR A 341 -32.51 8.68 4.73
C THR A 341 -33.14 7.30 4.91
N LEU A 342 -32.34 6.22 4.79
CA LEU A 342 -32.80 4.85 4.99
C LEU A 342 -33.29 4.61 6.42
N GLN A 343 -32.58 5.12 7.42
CA GLN A 343 -32.99 5.00 8.82
C GLN A 343 -34.29 5.75 9.10
N GLY A 344 -34.51 6.89 8.46
CA GLY A 344 -35.79 7.61 8.51
C GLY A 344 -36.94 6.80 7.90
N GLN A 345 -36.69 6.13 6.76
CA GLN A 345 -37.68 5.25 6.12
C GLN A 345 -37.98 4.00 6.97
N GLU A 346 -36.95 3.38 7.53
CA GLU A 346 -37.09 2.25 8.45
C GLU A 346 -37.95 2.65 9.64
N THR A 347 -37.66 3.77 10.30
CA THR A 347 -38.43 4.27 11.44
C THR A 347 -39.88 4.59 11.05
N ALA A 348 -40.13 5.05 9.83
CA ALA A 348 -41.48 5.32 9.34
C ALA A 348 -42.30 4.04 9.10
N VAL A 349 -41.66 2.91 8.78
CA VAL A 349 -42.33 1.62 8.51
C VAL A 349 -42.38 0.73 9.77
N SER A 350 -41.29 0.69 10.53
CA SER A 350 -41.13 -0.08 11.77
C SER A 350 -41.62 0.68 13.00
N GLY A 351 -41.93 1.97 12.86
CA GLY A 351 -42.55 2.76 13.91
C GLY A 351 -43.94 2.22 14.20
N VAL A 352 -44.03 1.32 15.18
CA VAL A 352 -45.31 0.91 15.76
C VAL A 352 -45.94 2.17 16.33
N SER A 353 -47.06 2.59 15.75
CA SER A 353 -47.84 3.65 16.36
C SER A 353 -48.32 3.12 17.71
N ILE A 354 -47.86 3.74 18.81
CA ILE A 354 -48.33 3.43 20.18
C ILE A 354 -49.86 3.45 20.22
N ASP A 355 -50.49 4.28 19.40
CA ASP A 355 -51.94 4.35 19.27
C ASP A 355 -52.55 3.08 18.66
N GLN A 356 -51.87 2.44 17.70
CA GLN A 356 -52.33 1.21 17.06
C GLN A 356 -52.15 0.00 17.98
N GLU A 357 -51.01 -0.09 18.67
CA GLU A 357 -50.77 -1.13 19.68
C GLU A 357 -51.69 -0.96 20.90
N ALA A 358 -51.97 0.28 21.33
CA ALA A 358 -52.96 0.58 22.36
C ALA A 358 -54.38 0.25 21.89
N THR A 359 -54.71 0.48 20.62
CA THR A 359 -56.01 0.11 20.04
C THR A 359 -56.18 -1.41 19.99
N GLU A 360 -55.15 -2.15 19.61
CA GLU A 360 -55.14 -3.61 19.64
C GLU A 360 -55.24 -4.14 21.07
N MET A 361 -54.55 -3.51 22.03
CA MET A 361 -54.66 -3.85 23.45
C MET A 361 -56.07 -3.61 23.99
N ILE A 362 -56.68 -2.46 23.68
CA ILE A 362 -58.08 -2.17 24.06
C ILE A 362 -59.04 -3.18 23.43
N THR A 363 -58.81 -3.54 22.16
CA THR A 363 -59.62 -4.54 21.45
C THR A 363 -59.48 -5.92 22.08
N LEU A 364 -58.26 -6.34 22.43
CA LEU A 364 -58.00 -7.58 23.17
C LEU A 364 -58.69 -7.55 24.55
N GLN A 365 -58.58 -6.45 25.29
CA GLN A 365 -59.24 -6.28 26.58
C GLN A 365 -60.77 -6.38 26.46
N GLN A 366 -61.37 -5.72 25.46
CA GLN A 366 -62.81 -5.79 25.20
C GLN A 366 -63.24 -7.20 24.80
N THR A 367 -62.46 -7.89 23.98
CA THR A 367 -62.74 -9.27 23.54
C THR A 367 -62.65 -10.24 24.72
N TYR A 368 -61.68 -10.04 25.62
CA TYR A 368 -61.53 -10.82 26.84
C TYR A 368 -62.68 -10.58 27.81
N GLN A 369 -63.09 -9.33 28.00
CA GLN A 369 -64.26 -8.96 28.81
C GLN A 369 -65.57 -9.53 28.24
N ALA A 370 -65.75 -9.47 26.92
CA ALA A 370 -66.91 -10.04 26.25
C ALA A 370 -66.96 -11.57 26.40
N SER A 371 -65.82 -12.24 26.22
CA SER A 371 -65.69 -13.70 26.40
C SER A 371 -65.94 -14.11 27.86
N ALA A 372 -65.40 -13.38 28.83
CA ALA A 372 -65.64 -13.61 30.25
C ALA A 372 -67.12 -13.41 30.62
N LYS A 373 -67.79 -12.43 30.02
CA LYS A 373 -69.23 -12.19 30.21
C LYS A 373 -70.08 -13.29 29.57
N LEU A 374 -69.66 -13.80 28.41
CA LEU A 374 -70.31 -14.93 27.75
C LEU A 374 -70.20 -16.19 28.62
N ILE A 375 -69.00 -16.49 29.15
CA ILE A 375 -68.76 -17.60 30.08
C ILE A 375 -69.58 -17.44 31.36
N SER A 376 -69.65 -16.23 31.93
CA SER A 376 -70.47 -15.94 33.11
C SER A 376 -71.96 -16.15 32.85
N THR A 377 -72.44 -15.75 31.67
CA THR A 377 -73.83 -15.93 31.26
C THR A 377 -74.15 -17.41 31.04
N VAL A 378 -73.23 -18.16 30.41
CA VAL A 378 -73.33 -19.62 30.25
C VAL A 378 -73.33 -20.33 31.60
N ASN A 379 -72.46 -19.93 32.54
CA ASN A 379 -72.48 -20.46 33.92
C ASN A 379 -73.80 -20.15 34.64
N THR A 380 -74.36 -18.96 34.43
CA THR A 380 -75.66 -18.59 35.01
C THR A 380 -76.79 -19.43 34.43
N LEU A 381 -76.79 -19.68 33.12
CA LEU A 381 -77.75 -20.56 32.44
C LEU A 381 -77.59 -22.03 32.84
N LEU A 382 -76.35 -22.52 32.99
CA LEU A 382 -76.05 -23.86 33.50
C LEU A 382 -76.54 -24.03 34.94
N ASN A 383 -76.30 -23.05 35.81
CA ASN A 383 -76.81 -23.06 37.18
C ASN A 383 -78.35 -22.97 37.24
N ALA A 384 -78.97 -22.20 36.35
CA ALA A 384 -80.43 -22.14 36.24
C ALA A 384 -81.02 -23.49 35.78
N LEU A 385 -80.39 -24.16 34.81
CA LEU A 385 -80.77 -25.51 34.39
C LEU A 385 -80.58 -26.54 35.51
N MET A 386 -79.50 -26.46 36.27
CA MET A 386 -79.25 -27.31 37.44
C MET A 386 -80.29 -27.10 38.55
N ASN A 387 -80.74 -25.88 38.77
CA ASN A 387 -81.78 -25.55 39.77
C ASN A 387 -83.21 -25.89 39.32
N ILE A 388 -83.43 -26.26 38.06
CA ILE A 388 -84.75 -26.69 37.54
C ILE A 388 -84.92 -28.23 37.65
N GLN A 389 -83.88 -28.97 38.03
CA GLN A 389 -83.90 -30.45 38.15
C GLN A 389 -83.92 -31.00 39.59
N LEU A 390 -84.30 -30.20 40.59
CA LEU A 390 -84.69 -30.66 41.93
C LEU A 390 -86.09 -30.12 42.26
#